data_AF-A0A2X3J6S7-F1
#
_entry.id   AF-A0A2X3J6S7-F1
#
_cell.length_a   1.000
_cell.length_b   1.000
_cell.length_c   1.000
_cell.angle_alpha   90.00
_cell.angle_beta   90.00
_cell.angle_gamma   90.00
#
_symmetry.space_group_name_H-M   'P 1'
#
loop_
_entity.id
_entity.type
_entity.pdbx_description
1 polymer ?
#
loop_
_entity_poly.entity_id
_entity_poly.type
_entity_poly.pdbx_seq_one_letter_code
_entity_poly.pdbx_strand_id
1 'polypeptide(L)'
;MNKMELKKRQKEIIYILEEGVPKQIQQKLLYELEYLEALGDHKKGMLTAEQKMLLFSYEDYLTRKRFQTDKEIYEEIGVSRRTFYLWKKSTGLISKGV
;
A
#
# COMPACT_ATOMS: atom_id res chain seq x y z
N MET A 1 -10.05 -10.23 -6.63
CA MET A 1 -10.52 -10.71 -5.31
C MET A 1 -11.92 -10.16 -5.01
N ASN A 2 -12.89 -11.02 -4.77
CA ASN A 2 -14.27 -10.66 -4.40
C ASN A 2 -14.39 -10.37 -2.89
N LYS A 3 -15.58 -9.91 -2.42
CA LYS A 3 -15.80 -9.53 -1.02
C LYS A 3 -15.66 -10.71 -0.05
N MET A 4 -16.07 -11.92 -0.46
CA MET A 4 -15.99 -13.10 0.39
C MET A 4 -14.55 -13.58 0.54
N GLU A 5 -13.79 -13.64 -0.55
CA GLU A 5 -12.36 -13.99 -0.55
C GLU A 5 -11.56 -13.04 0.34
N LEU A 6 -11.80 -11.74 0.22
CA LEU A 6 -11.14 -10.72 1.04
C LEU A 6 -11.40 -10.97 2.53
N LYS A 7 -12.67 -11.13 2.93
CA LYS A 7 -13.03 -11.43 4.32
C LYS A 7 -12.46 -12.75 4.82
N LYS A 8 -12.45 -13.78 3.97
CA LYS A 8 -11.89 -15.09 4.31
C LYS A 8 -10.40 -14.95 4.61
N ARG A 9 -9.66 -14.28 3.74
CA ARG A 9 -8.22 -14.07 3.91
C ARG A 9 -7.88 -13.23 5.13
N GLN A 10 -8.62 -12.14 5.37
CA GLN A 10 -8.45 -11.32 6.59
C GLN A 10 -8.62 -12.16 7.86
N LYS A 11 -9.66 -13.01 7.91
CA LYS A 11 -9.90 -13.90 9.05
C LYS A 11 -8.78 -14.92 9.26
N GLU A 12 -8.27 -15.53 8.18
CA GLU A 12 -7.13 -16.45 8.24
C GLU A 12 -5.89 -15.77 8.84
N ILE A 13 -5.60 -14.55 8.39
CA ILE A 13 -4.45 -13.78 8.89
C ILE A 13 -4.61 -13.47 10.38
N ILE A 14 -5.78 -13.00 10.81
CA ILE A 14 -6.07 -12.69 12.22
C ILE A 14 -5.89 -13.94 13.09
N TYR A 15 -6.44 -15.07 12.67
CA TYR A 15 -6.29 -16.35 13.39
C TYR A 15 -4.80 -16.73 13.55
N ILE A 16 -4.01 -16.64 12.49
CA ILE A 16 -2.57 -16.94 12.55
C ILE A 16 -1.84 -15.99 13.51
N LEU A 17 -2.20 -14.71 13.52
CA LEU A 17 -1.62 -13.74 14.44
C LEU A 17 -1.97 -14.04 15.90
N GLU A 18 -3.18 -14.50 16.18
CA GLU A 18 -3.66 -14.88 17.51
C GLU A 18 -2.95 -16.13 18.07
N GLU A 19 -2.64 -17.12 17.22
CA GLU A 19 -1.90 -18.33 17.58
C GLU A 19 -0.43 -18.07 17.98
N GLY A 20 0.08 -16.87 17.70
CA GLY A 20 1.43 -16.46 18.01
C GLY A 20 2.44 -16.95 16.98
N VAL A 21 2.97 -16.00 16.20
CA VAL A 21 3.99 -16.26 15.17
C VAL A 21 5.27 -15.48 15.43
N PRO A 22 6.41 -15.94 14.88
CA PRO A 22 7.64 -15.15 14.90
C PRO A 22 7.44 -13.72 14.39
N LYS A 23 8.11 -12.76 15.02
CA LYS A 23 7.97 -11.31 14.73
C LYS A 23 8.08 -10.96 13.24
N GLN A 24 8.96 -11.64 12.50
CA GLN A 24 9.14 -11.42 11.06
C GLN A 24 7.90 -11.84 10.25
N ILE A 25 7.25 -12.94 10.64
CA ILE A 25 6.02 -13.42 10.02
C ILE A 25 4.87 -12.51 10.44
N GLN A 26 4.80 -12.14 11.71
CA GLN A 26 3.83 -11.19 12.25
C GLN A 26 3.81 -9.89 11.44
N GLN A 27 4.98 -9.30 11.18
CA GLN A 27 5.07 -8.04 10.44
C GLN A 27 4.62 -8.17 8.97
N LYS A 28 4.92 -9.30 8.32
CA LYS A 28 4.44 -9.57 6.96
C LYS A 28 2.92 -9.72 6.91
N LEU A 29 2.36 -10.43 7.87
CA LEU A 29 0.92 -10.65 7.99
C LEU A 29 0.15 -9.36 8.29
N LEU A 30 0.69 -8.49 9.16
CA LEU A 30 0.12 -7.18 9.41
C LEU A 30 0.12 -6.30 8.15
N TYR A 31 1.21 -6.28 7.40
CA TYR A 31 1.27 -5.55 6.14
C TYR A 31 0.26 -6.09 5.11
N GLU A 32 0.12 -7.42 5.02
CA GLU A 32 -0.90 -8.04 4.16
C GLU A 32 -2.32 -7.64 4.61
N LEU A 33 -2.57 -7.60 5.91
CA LEU A 33 -3.87 -7.19 6.47
C LEU A 33 -4.21 -5.74 6.12
N GLU A 34 -3.27 -4.81 6.30
CA GLU A 34 -3.40 -3.39 5.91
C GLU A 34 -3.72 -3.25 4.41
N TYR A 35 -3.06 -4.04 3.56
CA TYR A 35 -3.32 -4.04 2.12
C TYR A 35 -4.74 -4.55 1.79
N LEU A 36 -5.19 -5.62 2.45
CA LEU A 36 -6.55 -6.15 2.29
C LEU A 36 -7.62 -5.16 2.75
N GLU A 37 -7.37 -4.42 3.84
CA GLU A 37 -8.23 -3.33 4.31
C GLU A 37 -8.32 -2.20 3.29
N ALA A 38 -7.19 -1.76 2.75
CA ALA A 38 -7.15 -0.76 1.69
C ALA A 38 -7.94 -1.20 0.45
N LEU A 39 -7.86 -2.47 0.03
CA LEU A 39 -8.68 -3.00 -1.06
C LEU A 39 -10.18 -2.99 -0.74
N GLY A 40 -10.53 -3.27 0.53
CA GLY A 40 -11.91 -3.22 1.01
C GLY A 40 -12.48 -1.80 0.97
N ASP A 41 -11.69 -0.82 1.38
CA ASP A 41 -12.06 0.59 1.45
C ASP A 41 -12.06 1.27 0.07
N HIS A 42 -11.15 0.87 -0.83
CA HIS A 42 -11.19 1.27 -2.23
C HIS A 42 -12.54 0.97 -2.89
N LYS A 43 -13.10 -0.22 -2.63
CA LYS A 43 -14.42 -0.61 -3.15
C LYS A 43 -15.58 0.21 -2.59
N LYS A 44 -15.38 0.90 -1.47
CA LYS A 44 -16.35 1.82 -0.86
C LYS A 44 -16.16 3.27 -1.34
N GLY A 45 -15.14 3.53 -2.17
CA GLY A 45 -14.81 4.87 -2.65
C GLY A 45 -14.14 5.75 -1.59
N MET A 46 -13.61 5.17 -0.51
CA MET A 46 -12.99 5.92 0.58
C MET A 46 -11.57 5.39 0.76
N LEU A 47 -10.56 6.17 0.39
CA LEU A 47 -9.16 5.81 0.65
C LEU A 47 -8.44 6.95 1.33
N THR A 48 -7.73 6.64 2.42
CA THR A 48 -6.77 7.57 3.01
C THR A 48 -5.56 7.75 2.10
N ALA A 49 -4.78 8.81 2.33
CA ALA A 49 -3.55 9.04 1.57
C ALA A 49 -2.54 7.88 1.73
N GLU A 50 -2.48 7.26 2.90
CA GLU A 50 -1.63 6.10 3.18
C GLU A 50 -2.10 4.86 2.43
N GLN A 51 -3.40 4.56 2.45
CA GLN A 51 -3.97 3.45 1.69
C GLN A 51 -3.78 3.62 0.18
N LYS A 52 -3.89 4.86 -0.34
CA LYS A 52 -3.56 5.16 -1.74
C LYS A 52 -2.11 4.82 -2.08
N MET A 53 -1.17 5.13 -1.19
CA MET A 53 0.25 4.79 -1.38
C MET A 53 0.51 3.30 -1.20
N LEU A 54 -0.25 2.62 -0.36
CA LEU A 54 -0.17 1.17 -0.17
C LEU A 54 -0.63 0.40 -1.40
N LEU A 55 -1.65 0.91 -2.09
CA LEU A 55 -2.17 0.35 -3.34
C LEU A 55 -1.38 0.79 -4.58
N PHE A 56 -0.51 1.79 -4.46
CA PHE A 56 0.30 2.29 -5.56
C PHE A 56 1.65 1.58 -5.61
N SER A 57 1.87 0.80 -6.67
CA SER A 57 3.08 -0.03 -6.78
C SER A 57 4.26 0.74 -7.37
N TYR A 58 5.47 0.23 -7.08
CA TYR A 58 6.71 0.71 -7.69
C TYR A 58 6.67 0.62 -9.22
N GLU A 59 6.11 -0.46 -9.76
CA GLU A 59 5.98 -0.66 -11.21
C GLU A 59 4.99 0.31 -11.86
N ASP A 60 3.89 0.64 -11.17
CA ASP A 60 2.96 1.67 -11.62
C ASP A 60 3.67 3.02 -11.72
N TYR A 61 4.49 3.36 -10.73
CA TYR A 61 5.30 4.56 -10.76
C TYR A 61 6.26 4.55 -11.96
N LEU A 62 7.04 3.50 -12.17
CA LEU A 62 7.98 3.44 -13.30
C LEU A 62 7.27 3.57 -14.65
N THR A 63 6.09 2.97 -14.78
CA THR A 63 5.27 3.06 -16.00
C THR A 63 4.81 4.49 -16.24
N ARG A 64 4.21 5.12 -15.22
CA ARG A 64 3.74 6.51 -15.29
C ARG A 64 4.87 7.51 -15.51
N LYS A 65 6.02 7.28 -14.87
CA LYS A 65 7.16 8.20 -14.89
C LYS A 65 7.77 8.40 -16.28
N ARG A 66 7.48 7.50 -17.23
CA ARG A 66 7.85 7.65 -18.66
C ARG A 66 7.13 8.81 -19.35
N PHE A 67 5.96 9.20 -18.85
CA PHE A 67 5.07 10.17 -19.50
C PHE A 67 4.64 11.31 -18.59
N GLN A 68 4.82 11.18 -17.28
CA GLN A 68 4.32 12.12 -16.27
C GLN A 68 5.43 12.59 -15.31
N THR A 69 5.32 13.83 -14.87
CA THR A 69 6.09 14.40 -13.77
C THR A 69 5.61 13.83 -12.43
N ASP A 70 6.46 13.93 -11.40
CA ASP A 70 6.06 13.50 -10.05
C ASP A 70 4.85 14.29 -9.55
N LYS A 71 4.74 15.55 -9.98
CA LYS A 71 3.63 16.43 -9.65
C LYS A 71 2.32 15.87 -10.18
N GLU A 72 2.26 15.60 -11.48
CA GLU A 72 1.08 15.03 -12.12
C GLU A 72 0.70 13.69 -11.47
N ILE A 73 1.68 12.84 -11.19
CA ILE A 73 1.42 11.53 -10.56
C ILE A 73 0.77 11.69 -9.18
N TYR A 74 1.33 12.51 -8.28
CA TYR A 74 0.75 12.63 -6.93
C TYR A 74 -0.59 13.36 -6.91
N GLU A 75 -0.80 14.32 -7.83
CA GLU A 75 -2.07 15.04 -7.99
C GLU A 75 -3.16 14.08 -8.48
N GLU A 76 -2.88 13.23 -9.46
CA GLU A 76 -3.81 12.21 -9.97
C GLU A 76 -4.16 11.13 -8.95
N ILE A 77 -3.18 10.67 -8.17
CA ILE A 77 -3.46 9.75 -7.05
C ILE A 77 -4.27 10.46 -5.95
N GLY A 78 -4.16 11.78 -5.87
CA GLY A 78 -4.82 12.62 -4.87
C GLY A 78 -4.17 12.46 -3.49
N VAL A 79 -2.85 12.58 -3.44
CA VAL A 79 -2.06 12.64 -2.20
C VAL A 79 -1.17 13.88 -2.17
N SER A 80 -0.71 14.27 -0.99
CA SER A 80 0.22 15.40 -0.88
C SER A 80 1.59 15.06 -1.47
N ARG A 81 2.32 16.09 -1.94
CA ARG A 81 3.73 15.97 -2.34
C ARG A 81 4.59 15.30 -1.26
N ARG A 82 4.35 15.61 0.03
CA ARG A 82 5.10 15.04 1.16
C ARG A 82 4.83 13.54 1.31
N THR A 83 3.58 13.13 1.25
CA THR A 83 3.17 11.72 1.30
C THR A 83 3.85 10.93 0.17
N PHE A 84 3.81 11.47 -1.05
CA PHE A 84 4.43 10.85 -2.21
C PHE A 84 5.96 10.77 -2.10
N TYR A 85 6.60 11.83 -1.59
CA TYR A 85 8.05 11.82 -1.32
C TYR A 85 8.45 10.74 -0.32
N LEU A 86 7.71 10.60 0.79
CA LEU A 86 7.98 9.56 1.80
C LEU A 86 7.82 8.16 1.21
N TRP A 87 6.78 7.94 0.39
CA TRP A 87 6.59 6.68 -0.33
C TRP A 87 7.77 6.37 -1.26
N LYS A 88 8.22 7.33 -2.07
CA LYS A 88 9.41 7.14 -2.93
C LYS A 88 10.67 6.83 -2.12
N LYS A 89 10.83 7.44 -0.95
CA LYS A 89 11.95 7.17 -0.05
C LYS A 89 11.87 5.75 0.52
N SER A 90 10.69 5.28 0.93
CA SER A 90 10.52 3.92 1.46
C SER A 90 10.70 2.84 0.39
N THR A 91 10.38 3.12 -0.88
CA THR A 91 10.56 2.19 -2.00
C THR A 91 11.97 2.23 -2.60
N GLY A 92 12.87 3.08 -2.10
CA GLY A 92 14.25 3.18 -2.58
C GLY A 92 14.42 3.98 -3.89
N LEU A 93 13.36 4.63 -4.39
CA LEU A 93 13.40 5.49 -5.58
C LEU A 93 14.19 6.78 -5.37
N ILE A 94 14.35 7.18 -4.12
CA ILE A 94 15.26 8.25 -3.74
C ILE A 94 16.43 7.58 -3.04
N SER A 95 17.59 7.57 -3.68
CA SER A 95 18.82 7.18 -3.00
C SER A 95 18.96 8.06 -1.75
N LYS A 96 19.26 7.44 -0.60
CA LYS A 96 19.84 8.20 0.50
C LYS A 96 21.11 8.80 -0.09
N GLY A 97 21.13 10.11 -0.30
CA GLY A 97 22.35 10.82 -0.66
C GLY A 97 23.44 10.35 0.29
N VAL A 98 24.52 9.81 -0.28
CA VAL A 98 25.81 9.67 0.38
C VAL A 98 26.40 11.07 0.50
#